data_AF-A0A9D4Q877-F1
#
_entry.id   AF-A0A9D4Q877-F1
#
_cell.length_a   1.000
_cell.length_b   1.000
_cell.length_c   1.000
_cell.angle_alpha   90.00
_cell.angle_beta   90.00
_cell.angle_gamma   90.00
#
_symmetry.space_group_name_H-M   'P 1'
#
loop_
_entity.id
_entity.type
_entity.pdbx_description
1 polymer ?
#
loop_
_entity_poly.entity_id
_entity_poly.type
_entity_poly.pdbx_seq_one_letter_code
_entity_poly.pdbx_strand_id
1 'polypeptide(L)'
;MANVTRAEYDFDDESFDQISEEAKDFIAKLLLKDKEDRMTAAQGLNHPWLRVGVTTPQPIEEIEAPDYQKDKKRDDTQLDKKKLKRFVIRRRWQKMVNAFLALRRMGATISPSTP
;
A
#
# COMPACT_ATOMS: atom_id res chain seq x y z
N MET A 1 8.30 -13.90 14.16
CA MET A 1 8.71 -13.63 12.75
C MET A 1 8.37 -14.83 11.86
N ALA A 2 7.17 -15.42 11.96
CA ALA A 2 6.86 -16.66 11.24
C ALA A 2 6.11 -16.41 9.93
N ASN A 3 5.07 -15.57 9.97
CA ASN A 3 4.10 -15.45 8.86
C ASN A 3 4.72 -14.81 7.60
N VAL A 4 5.55 -13.78 7.75
CA VAL A 4 6.23 -13.13 6.60
C VAL A 4 7.18 -14.11 5.90
N THR A 5 7.97 -14.86 6.65
CA THR A 5 8.92 -15.85 6.10
C THR A 5 8.20 -17.04 5.46
N ARG A 6 6.98 -17.34 5.93
CA ARG A 6 6.11 -18.40 5.40
C ARG A 6 5.18 -17.92 4.28
N ALA A 7 5.13 -16.61 4.01
CA ALA A 7 4.14 -15.99 3.13
C ALA A 7 2.69 -16.37 3.48
N GLU A 8 2.39 -16.42 4.78
CA GLU A 8 1.09 -16.80 5.31
C GLU A 8 0.23 -15.55 5.57
N TYR A 9 -0.85 -15.43 4.80
CA TYR A 9 -1.88 -14.40 4.90
C TYR A 9 -3.20 -14.95 4.33
N ASP A 10 -4.31 -14.37 4.73
CA ASP A 10 -5.66 -14.70 4.26
C ASP A 10 -6.44 -13.42 3.98
N PHE A 11 -7.65 -13.58 3.42
CA PHE A 11 -8.58 -12.50 3.14
C PHE A 11 -9.90 -12.67 3.93
N ASP A 12 -9.84 -13.35 5.08
CA ASP A 12 -11.03 -13.76 5.84
C ASP A 12 -11.61 -12.64 6.72
N ASP A 13 -10.92 -11.50 6.82
CA ASP A 13 -11.40 -10.32 7.55
C ASP A 13 -12.54 -9.63 6.79
N GLU A 14 -13.62 -9.26 7.49
CA GLU A 14 -14.81 -8.55 6.95
C GLU A 14 -14.47 -7.31 6.10
N SER A 15 -13.28 -6.72 6.29
CA SER A 15 -12.79 -5.61 5.46
C SER A 15 -12.56 -5.99 3.99
N PHE A 16 -12.46 -7.28 3.68
CA PHE A 16 -12.26 -7.82 2.34
C PHE A 16 -13.55 -8.28 1.65
N ASP A 17 -14.70 -8.26 2.35
CA ASP A 17 -15.99 -8.69 1.80
C ASP A 17 -16.42 -7.85 0.59
N GLN A 18 -16.08 -6.55 0.61
CA GLN A 18 -16.41 -5.59 -0.44
C GLN A 18 -15.30 -5.43 -1.49
N ILE A 19 -14.21 -6.18 -1.38
CA ILE A 19 -13.05 -6.08 -2.28
C ILE A 19 -13.22 -7.07 -3.43
N SER A 20 -13.00 -6.60 -4.67
CA SER A 20 -13.19 -7.44 -5.85
C SER A 20 -12.20 -8.61 -5.89
N GLU A 21 -12.64 -9.73 -6.48
CA GLU A 21 -11.81 -10.94 -6.60
C GLU A 21 -10.56 -10.69 -7.46
N GLU A 22 -10.64 -9.82 -8.47
CA GLU A 22 -9.46 -9.43 -9.27
C GLU A 22 -8.42 -8.67 -8.43
N ALA A 23 -8.86 -7.94 -7.41
CA ALA A 23 -7.96 -7.25 -6.47
C ALA A 23 -7.24 -8.25 -5.58
N LYS A 24 -7.98 -9.24 -5.04
CA LYS A 24 -7.43 -10.30 -4.20
C LYS A 24 -6.44 -11.16 -4.99
N ASP A 25 -6.79 -11.55 -6.21
CA ASP A 25 -5.90 -12.27 -7.14
C ASP A 25 -4.63 -11.48 -7.46
N PHE A 26 -4.75 -10.17 -7.70
CA PHE A 26 -3.59 -9.29 -7.92
C PHE A 26 -2.65 -9.27 -6.71
N ILE A 27 -3.18 -9.12 -5.50
CA ILE A 27 -2.39 -9.16 -4.25
C ILE A 27 -1.73 -10.54 -4.09
N ALA A 28 -2.47 -11.62 -4.37
CA ALA A 28 -1.98 -12.98 -4.20
C ALA A 28 -0.76 -13.28 -5.07
N LYS A 29 -0.79 -12.83 -6.33
CA LYS A 29 0.33 -12.95 -7.30
C LYS A 29 1.56 -12.13 -6.92
N LEU A 30 1.42 -11.13 -6.05
CA LEU A 30 2.55 -10.32 -5.56
C LEU A 30 3.16 -10.88 -4.26
N LEU A 31 2.33 -11.46 -3.39
CA LEU A 31 2.73 -11.95 -2.07
C LEU A 31 3.10 -13.44 -2.07
N LEU A 32 3.80 -13.91 -3.11
CA LEU A 32 4.33 -15.27 -3.19
C LEU A 32 5.68 -15.38 -2.47
N LYS A 33 5.91 -16.54 -1.82
CA LYS A 33 7.15 -16.82 -1.08
C LYS A 33 8.36 -16.74 -2.01
N ASP A 34 8.34 -17.52 -3.08
CA ASP A 34 9.42 -17.61 -4.04
C ASP A 34 9.39 -16.41 -4.99
N LYS A 35 10.55 -15.77 -5.15
CA LYS A 35 10.69 -14.53 -5.93
C LYS A 35 10.37 -14.74 -7.40
N GLU A 36 10.76 -15.88 -7.95
CA GLU A 36 10.64 -16.17 -9.39
C GLU A 36 9.18 -16.40 -9.82
N ASP A 37 8.33 -16.80 -8.88
CA ASP A 37 6.89 -16.96 -9.13
C ASP A 37 6.13 -15.64 -9.00
N ARG A 38 6.74 -14.61 -8.39
CA ARG A 38 6.08 -13.32 -8.20
C ARG A 38 5.83 -12.64 -9.54
N MET A 39 4.63 -12.11 -9.68
CA MET A 39 4.29 -11.26 -10.80
C MET A 39 5.22 -10.05 -10.87
N THR A 40 5.86 -9.88 -12.02
CA THR A 40 6.75 -8.75 -12.28
C THR A 40 5.96 -7.45 -12.43
N ALA A 41 6.62 -6.30 -12.28
CA ALA A 41 5.97 -5.00 -12.49
C ALA A 41 5.32 -4.87 -13.88
N ALA A 42 5.99 -5.37 -14.93
CA ALA A 42 5.46 -5.36 -16.29
C ALA A 42 4.20 -6.23 -16.45
N GLN A 43 4.17 -7.41 -15.82
CA GLN A 43 2.98 -8.26 -15.80
C GLN A 43 1.86 -7.64 -14.95
N GLY A 44 2.20 -7.03 -13.81
CA GLY A 44 1.26 -6.35 -12.93
C GLY A 44 0.58 -5.17 -13.60
N LEU A 45 1.31 -4.40 -14.41
CA LEU A 45 0.74 -3.32 -15.21
C LEU A 45 -0.33 -3.83 -16.19
N ASN A 46 -0.14 -5.05 -16.69
CA ASN A 46 -1.06 -5.71 -17.62
C ASN A 46 -2.20 -6.48 -16.93
N HIS A 47 -2.25 -6.50 -15.60
CA HIS A 47 -3.26 -7.23 -14.86
C HIS A 47 -4.65 -6.60 -15.03
N PRO A 48 -5.74 -7.38 -15.21
CA PRO A 48 -7.09 -6.84 -15.39
C PRO A 48 -7.49 -5.85 -14.29
N TRP A 49 -7.17 -6.16 -13.04
CA TRP A 49 -7.47 -5.27 -11.91
C TRP A 49 -6.92 -3.85 -12.08
N LEU A 50 -5.70 -3.71 -12.62
CA LEU A 50 -5.10 -2.40 -12.85
C LEU A 50 -5.53 -1.81 -14.20
N ARG A 51 -5.69 -2.65 -15.23
CA ARG A 51 -6.10 -2.25 -16.58
C ARG A 51 -7.53 -1.75 -16.68
N VAL A 52 -8.44 -2.17 -15.79
CA VAL A 52 -9.83 -1.67 -15.75
C VAL A 52 -9.88 -0.16 -15.45
N GLY A 53 -8.81 0.41 -14.87
CA GLY A 53 -8.63 1.86 -14.74
C GLY A 53 -7.92 2.55 -15.92
N VAL A 54 -7.45 1.80 -16.93
CA VAL A 54 -6.60 2.25 -18.05
C VAL A 54 -7.23 1.92 -19.43
N THR A 55 -8.54 1.78 -19.52
CA THR A 55 -9.25 1.81 -20.82
C THR A 55 -9.32 3.29 -21.24
N THR A 56 -8.42 3.84 -22.08
CA THR A 56 -8.15 3.49 -23.48
C THR A 56 -6.72 3.91 -23.88
N PRO A 57 -5.89 3.07 -24.51
CA PRO A 57 -4.75 3.55 -25.29
C PRO A 57 -5.27 4.02 -26.65
N GLN A 58 -5.29 5.35 -26.88
CA GLN A 58 -5.39 5.89 -28.23
C GLN A 58 -4.08 5.58 -28.98
N PRO A 59 -4.11 5.34 -30.31
CA PRO A 59 -2.92 5.11 -31.13
C PRO A 59 -1.88 6.22 -30.91
N ILE A 60 -0.61 5.82 -30.77
CA ILE A 60 0.52 6.70 -30.54
C ILE A 60 0.84 7.42 -31.85
N GLU A 61 0.11 8.48 -32.15
CA GLU A 61 0.59 9.56 -32.99
C GLU A 61 1.20 10.64 -32.08
N GLU A 62 2.25 11.32 -32.53
CA GLU A 62 2.92 12.40 -31.80
C GLU A 62 1.89 13.46 -31.35
N ILE A 63 1.50 13.45 -30.07
CA ILE A 63 0.52 14.42 -29.55
C ILE A 63 1.00 14.96 -28.22
N GLU A 64 1.09 16.29 -28.16
CA GLU A 64 1.33 17.13 -27.00
C GLU A 64 0.53 16.66 -25.77
N ALA A 65 1.12 16.84 -24.58
CA ALA A 65 0.63 16.33 -23.30
C ALA A 65 -0.92 16.32 -23.22
N PRO A 66 -1.56 15.13 -23.16
CA PRO A 66 -2.99 15.07 -23.17
C PRO A 66 -3.52 15.73 -21.89
N ASP A 67 -4.41 16.70 -22.09
CA ASP A 67 -5.13 17.40 -21.04
C ASP A 67 -5.79 16.37 -20.11
N TYR A 68 -5.36 16.35 -18.85
CA TYR A 68 -5.79 15.38 -17.85
C TYR A 68 -7.24 15.67 -17.46
N GLN A 69 -8.19 15.15 -18.24
CA GLN A 69 -9.61 15.31 -18.00
C GLN A 69 -10.10 14.30 -16.96
N LYS A 70 -10.74 14.85 -15.93
CA LYS A 70 -10.93 14.28 -14.60
C LYS A 70 -12.24 13.49 -14.52
N ASP A 71 -12.45 12.52 -15.40
CA ASP A 71 -13.81 12.00 -15.61
C ASP A 71 -13.95 10.49 -15.35
N LYS A 72 -14.08 10.13 -14.07
CA LYS A 72 -15.08 9.15 -13.59
C LYS A 72 -14.99 9.16 -12.08
N LYS A 73 -16.06 9.66 -11.44
CA LYS A 73 -16.26 9.55 -9.99
C LYS A 73 -16.34 8.06 -9.69
N ARG A 74 -15.19 7.44 -9.41
CA ARG A 74 -15.11 6.08 -8.88
C ARG A 74 -16.06 6.08 -7.71
N ASP A 75 -17.00 5.16 -7.70
CA ASP A 75 -17.86 4.92 -6.55
C ASP A 75 -16.91 4.84 -5.35
N ASP A 76 -16.93 5.89 -4.51
CA ASP A 76 -16.12 5.97 -3.32
C ASP A 76 -16.75 4.96 -2.37
N THR A 77 -16.55 3.66 -2.65
CA THR A 77 -16.80 2.58 -1.70
C THR A 77 -16.14 3.08 -0.43
N GLN A 78 -16.95 3.40 0.58
CA GLN A 78 -16.48 4.05 1.81
C GLN A 78 -15.61 3.05 2.56
N LEU A 79 -14.38 2.87 2.10
CA LEU A 79 -13.40 1.99 2.69
C LEU A 79 -13.11 2.51 4.09
N ASP A 80 -13.27 1.64 5.09
CA ASP A 80 -13.08 2.04 6.49
C ASP A 80 -11.61 2.44 6.73
N LYS A 81 -11.38 3.75 6.85
CA LYS A 81 -10.04 4.32 7.12
C LYS A 81 -9.61 4.16 8.57
N LYS A 82 -10.43 3.60 9.48
CA LYS A 82 -10.09 3.44 10.91
C LYS A 82 -8.82 2.62 11.11
N LYS A 83 -8.69 1.46 10.44
CA LYS A 83 -7.50 0.60 10.52
C LYS A 83 -6.25 1.35 10.03
N LEU A 84 -6.35 2.07 8.91
CA LEU A 84 -5.26 2.88 8.36
C LEU A 84 -4.86 4.03 9.29
N LYS A 85 -5.82 4.80 9.83
CA LYS A 85 -5.55 5.89 10.79
C LYS A 85 -4.81 5.37 12.03
N ARG A 86 -5.30 4.26 12.62
CA ARG A 86 -4.65 3.60 13.77
C ARG A 86 -3.22 3.18 13.43
N PHE A 87 -3.03 2.56 12.27
CA PHE A 87 -1.71 2.17 11.78
C PHE A 87 -0.75 3.37 11.65
N VAL A 88 -1.20 4.46 11.00
CA VAL A 88 -0.37 5.66 10.80
C VAL A 88 0.01 6.30 12.14
N ILE A 89 -0.93 6.39 13.08
CA ILE A 89 -0.65 6.91 14.44
C ILE A 89 0.40 6.05 15.13
N ARG A 90 0.21 4.72 15.16
CA ARG A 90 1.17 3.77 15.74
C ARG A 90 2.54 3.89 15.08
N ARG A 91 2.59 3.98 13.75
CA ARG A 91 3.83 4.12 12.96
C ARG A 91 4.57 5.42 13.28
N ARG A 92 3.86 6.55 13.44
CA ARG A 92 4.45 7.84 13.82
C ARG A 92 5.01 7.79 15.25
N TRP A 93 4.26 7.20 16.19
CA TRP A 93 4.73 7.04 17.56
C TRP A 93 6.00 6.18 17.64
N GLN A 94 6.03 5.06 16.91
CA GLN A 94 7.23 4.20 16.82
C GLN A 94 8.45 4.99 16.31
N LYS A 95 8.28 5.87 15.31
CA LYS A 95 9.37 6.73 14.80
C LYS A 95 9.86 7.70 15.87
N MET A 96 8.96 8.33 16.62
CA MET A 96 9.33 9.21 17.73
C MET A 96 10.13 8.46 18.79
N VAL A 97 9.65 7.29 19.23
CA VAL A 97 10.35 6.46 20.21
C VAL A 97 11.75 6.07 19.72
N ASN A 98 11.87 5.62 18.46
CA ASN A 98 13.16 5.29 17.88
C ASN A 98 14.12 6.49 17.84
N ALA A 99 13.61 7.70 17.56
CA ALA A 99 14.41 8.92 17.59
C ALA A 99 14.91 9.24 19.01
N PHE A 100 14.05 9.14 20.03
CA PHE A 100 14.47 9.31 21.42
C PHE A 100 15.50 8.27 21.87
N LEU A 101 15.32 7.01 21.49
CA LEU A 101 16.28 5.94 21.75
C LEU A 101 17.63 6.23 21.07
N ALA A 102 17.62 6.74 19.84
CA ALA A 102 18.82 7.14 19.14
C ALA A 102 19.53 8.31 19.83
N LEU A 103 18.80 9.36 20.24
CA LEU A 103 19.35 10.49 20.99
C LEU A 103 20.02 10.03 22.30
N ARG A 104 19.35 9.15 23.05
CA ARG A 104 19.91 8.57 24.28
C ARG A 104 21.15 7.72 23.99
N ARG A 105 21.14 6.92 22.91
CA ARG A 105 22.30 6.13 22.46
C ARG A 105 23.48 7.02 22.05
N MET A 106 23.22 8.22 21.54
CA MET A 106 24.22 9.23 21.19
C MET A 106 24.69 10.05 22.41
N GLY A 107 24.24 9.74 23.62
CA GLY A 107 24.69 10.41 24.84
C GLY A 107 23.95 11.71 25.18
N ALA A 108 22.84 12.03 24.49
CA ALA A 108 22.02 13.19 24.84
C ALA A 108 21.25 12.94 26.15
N THR A 109 21.47 13.77 27.16
CA THR A 109 20.74 13.75 28.43
C THR A 109 19.56 14.72 28.36
N ILE A 110 18.35 14.19 28.36
CA ILE A 110 17.13 15.00 28.42
C ILE A 110 16.78 15.18 29.89
N SER A 111 17.40 16.14 30.57
CA SER A 111 17.01 16.52 31.93
C SER A 111 15.76 17.38 31.88
N PRO A 112 14.71 17.08 32.66
CA PRO A 112 13.57 18.00 32.78
C PRO A 112 14.04 19.28 33.47
N SER A 113 13.90 20.43 32.79
CA SER A 113 14.13 21.74 33.41
C SER A 113 13.11 21.91 34.52
N THR A 114 13.59 21.90 35.76
CA THR A 114 12.79 22.21 36.95
C THR A 114 12.57 23.73 36.99
N PRO A 115 11.33 24.22 37.21
CA PRO A 115 11.08 25.64 37.42
C PRO A 115 11.63 26.12 38.76
#